data_AF-A0A5C6ZKD1-F1
#
_entry.id   AF-A0A5C6ZKD1-F1
#
_cell.length_a   1.000
_cell.length_b   1.000
_cell.length_c   1.000
_cell.angle_alpha   90.00
_cell.angle_beta   90.00
_cell.angle_gamma   90.00
#
_symmetry.space_group_name_H-M   'P 1'
#
loop_
_entity.id
_entity.type
_entity.pdbx_description
1 polymer ?
#
loop_
_entity_poly.entity_id
_entity_poly.type
_entity_poly.pdbx_seq_one_letter_code
_entity_poly.pdbx_strand_id
1 'polypeptide(L)'
;PGMDGFEFVARIRGDAALRHIPAVLVTSRNAPEDLARGKAVGADGYIVKGEFAQNEFLAQVAQLMARSAGTVDDDAAVEEPAA
;
A
#
# COMPACT_ATOMS: atom_id res chain seq x y z
N PRO A 1 -15.06 10.35 -9.12
CA PRO A 1 -13.69 10.50 -8.56
C PRO A 1 -12.76 10.91 -9.70
N GLY A 2 -11.79 11.81 -9.44
CA GLY A 2 -10.93 12.38 -10.49
C GLY A 2 -9.63 11.60 -10.78
N MET A 3 -9.27 10.64 -9.92
CA MET A 3 -8.02 9.88 -9.97
C MET A 3 -8.31 8.41 -9.60
N ASP A 4 -7.64 7.46 -10.27
CA ASP A 4 -7.74 6.04 -9.94
C ASP A 4 -6.58 5.55 -9.04
N GLY A 5 -6.68 4.33 -8.52
CA GLY A 5 -5.67 3.78 -7.62
C GLY A 5 -4.30 3.58 -8.27
N PHE A 6 -4.24 3.31 -9.59
CA PHE A 6 -2.97 3.15 -10.28
C PHE A 6 -2.24 4.49 -10.41
N GLU A 7 -2.98 5.54 -10.77
CA GLU A 7 -2.45 6.90 -10.86
C GLU A 7 -1.98 7.40 -9.50
N PHE A 8 -2.76 7.12 -8.44
CA PHE A 8 -2.36 7.45 -7.08
C PHE A 8 -1.05 6.77 -6.68
N VAL A 9 -0.91 5.47 -6.91
CA VAL A 9 0.33 4.72 -6.60
C VAL A 9 1.51 5.29 -7.40
N ALA A 10 1.35 5.52 -8.70
CA ALA A 10 2.40 6.11 -9.51
C ALA A 10 2.84 7.50 -8.98
N ARG A 11 1.89 8.31 -8.51
CA ARG A 11 2.17 9.64 -7.96
C ARG A 11 2.94 9.56 -6.64
N ILE A 12 2.54 8.71 -5.69
CA ILE A 12 3.26 8.58 -4.41
C ILE A 12 4.66 7.98 -4.57
N ARG A 13 4.88 7.14 -5.60
CA ARG A 13 6.22 6.61 -5.91
C ARG A 13 7.16 7.67 -6.49
N GLY A 14 6.61 8.72 -7.11
CA GLY A 14 7.36 9.89 -7.55
C GLY A 14 7.69 10.88 -6.44
N ASP A 15 7.05 10.77 -5.26
CA ASP A 15 7.25 11.68 -4.14
C ASP A 15 8.31 11.12 -3.17
N ALA A 16 9.40 11.85 -2.94
CA ALA A 16 10.50 11.41 -2.08
C ALA A 16 10.05 11.14 -0.63
N ALA A 17 9.07 11.90 -0.13
CA ALA A 17 8.55 11.75 1.23
C ALA A 17 7.58 10.56 1.36
N LEU A 18 6.99 10.08 0.27
CA LEU A 18 5.96 9.03 0.32
C LEU A 18 6.38 7.72 -0.35
N ARG A 19 7.40 7.72 -1.20
CA ARG A 19 7.79 6.56 -2.02
C ARG A 19 8.10 5.29 -1.22
N HIS A 20 8.49 5.44 0.04
CA HIS A 20 8.84 4.34 0.94
C HIS A 20 7.61 3.68 1.62
N ILE A 21 6.45 4.32 1.60
CA ILE A 21 5.23 3.82 2.23
C ILE A 21 4.70 2.62 1.43
N PRO A 22 4.49 1.44 2.03
CA PRO A 22 3.93 0.29 1.32
C PRO A 22 2.52 0.58 0.77
N ALA A 23 2.24 0.18 -0.46
CA ALA A 23 0.96 0.40 -1.12
C ALA A 23 0.34 -0.92 -1.62
N VAL A 24 -0.92 -1.16 -1.25
CA VAL A 24 -1.69 -2.32 -1.70
C VAL A 24 -2.91 -1.85 -2.49
N LEU A 25 -3.05 -2.34 -3.72
CA LEU A 25 -4.24 -2.10 -4.52
C LEU A 25 -5.31 -3.13 -4.19
N VAL A 26 -6.47 -2.66 -3.69
CA VAL A 26 -7.63 -3.52 -3.44
C VAL A 26 -8.73 -3.16 -4.43
N THR A 27 -9.03 -4.05 -5.37
CA THR A 27 -9.83 -3.72 -6.57
C THR A 27 -10.66 -4.90 -7.05
N SER A 28 -11.75 -4.66 -7.79
CA SER A 28 -12.52 -5.75 -8.45
C SER A 28 -11.94 -6.16 -9.80
N ARG A 29 -10.87 -5.49 -10.25
CA ARG A 29 -10.17 -5.78 -11.50
C ARG A 29 -9.26 -6.99 -11.32
N ASN A 30 -9.40 -8.00 -12.18
CA ASN A 30 -8.65 -9.26 -12.10
C ASN A 30 -8.02 -9.67 -13.43
N ALA A 31 -8.05 -8.79 -14.44
CA ALA A 31 -7.42 -9.07 -15.72
C ALA A 31 -5.89 -9.12 -15.55
N PRO A 32 -5.17 -10.02 -16.24
CA PRO A 32 -3.71 -10.10 -16.16
C PRO A 32 -3.02 -8.76 -16.42
N GLU A 33 -3.59 -7.93 -17.29
CA GLU A 33 -3.09 -6.60 -17.63
C GLU A 33 -3.22 -5.62 -16.45
N ASP A 34 -4.28 -5.73 -15.64
CA ASP A 34 -4.47 -4.90 -14.46
C ASP A 34 -3.48 -5.30 -13.33
N LEU A 35 -3.18 -6.59 -13.19
CA LEU A 35 -2.15 -7.08 -12.27
C LEU A 35 -0.76 -6.60 -12.71
N ALA A 36 -0.45 -6.71 -14.01
CA ALA A 36 0.79 -6.22 -14.59
C ALA A 36 0.93 -4.71 -14.40
N ARG A 37 -0.14 -3.94 -14.63
CA ARG A 37 -0.18 -2.50 -14.41
C ARG A 37 0.05 -2.16 -12.94
N GLY A 38 -0.56 -2.88 -12.01
CA GLY A 38 -0.36 -2.69 -10.56
C GLY A 38 1.11 -2.83 -10.15
N LYS A 39 1.78 -3.86 -10.66
CA LYS A 39 3.23 -4.05 -10.46
C LYS A 39 4.05 -2.94 -11.11
N ALA A 40 3.72 -2.56 -12.35
CA ALA A 40 4.45 -1.55 -13.10
C ALA A 40 4.41 -0.16 -12.44
N VAL A 41 3.29 0.21 -11.80
CA VAL A 41 3.19 1.49 -11.07
C VAL A 41 3.86 1.45 -9.69
N GLY A 42 4.33 0.28 -9.24
CA GLY A 42 5.06 0.13 -7.97
C GLY A 42 4.18 -0.22 -6.77
N ALA A 43 3.02 -0.88 -6.97
CA ALA A 43 2.28 -1.44 -5.83
C ALA A 43 3.02 -2.64 -5.24
N ASP A 44 3.08 -2.71 -3.90
CA ASP A 44 3.70 -3.82 -3.16
C ASP A 44 2.75 -5.01 -2.99
N GLY A 45 1.45 -4.78 -3.15
CA GLY A 45 0.41 -5.79 -3.10
C GLY A 45 -0.73 -5.47 -4.05
N TYR A 46 -1.44 -6.52 -4.48
CA TYR A 46 -2.61 -6.43 -5.33
C TYR A 46 -3.62 -7.49 -4.91
N ILE A 47 -4.83 -7.06 -4.59
CA ILE A 47 -5.87 -7.90 -4.00
C ILE A 47 -7.18 -7.70 -4.77
N VAL A 48 -7.71 -8.82 -5.29
CA VAL A 48 -8.99 -8.85 -5.97
C VAL A 48 -10.11 -8.96 -4.92
N LYS A 49 -11.01 -7.98 -4.87
CA LYS A 49 -12.09 -7.88 -3.85
C LYS A 49 -13.01 -9.11 -3.80
N GLY A 50 -13.15 -9.84 -4.91
CA GLY A 50 -13.95 -11.06 -5.00
C GLY A 50 -13.26 -12.32 -4.48
N GLU A 51 -11.94 -12.27 -4.26
CA GLU A 51 -11.11 -13.39 -3.80
C GLU A 51 -10.76 -13.23 -2.30
N PHE A 52 -11.55 -12.44 -1.58
CA PHE A 52 -11.24 -12.00 -0.22
C PHE A 52 -11.45 -13.12 0.82
N ALA A 53 -10.38 -13.85 1.14
CA ALA A 53 -10.26 -14.54 2.42
C ALA A 53 -9.64 -13.57 3.44
N GLN A 54 -10.41 -13.15 4.46
CA GLN A 54 -9.98 -12.17 5.46
C GLN A 54 -8.63 -12.49 6.10
N ASN A 55 -8.34 -13.78 6.31
CA ASN A 55 -7.05 -14.24 6.87
C ASN A 55 -5.88 -14.02 5.92
N GLU A 56 -6.07 -14.20 4.60
CA GLU A 56 -5.03 -13.97 3.61
C GLU A 56 -4.70 -12.48 3.47
N PHE A 57 -5.72 -11.61 3.54
CA PHE A 57 -5.53 -10.16 3.56
C PHE A 57 -4.66 -9.74 4.75
N LEU A 58 -5.00 -10.19 5.95
CA LEU A 58 -4.26 -9.87 7.16
C LEU A 58 -2.82 -10.40 7.11
N ALA A 59 -2.61 -11.60 6.56
CA ALA A 59 -1.29 -12.17 6.37
C ALA A 59 -0.43 -11.33 5.40
N GLN A 60 -1.01 -10.87 4.28
CA GLN A 60 -0.29 -10.00 3.32
C GLN A 60 0.07 -8.65 3.95
N VAL A 61 -0.84 -8.03 4.71
CA VAL A 61 -0.58 -6.78 5.42
C VAL A 61 0.54 -6.96 6.46
N ALA A 62 0.51 -8.05 7.24
CA ALA A 62 1.56 -8.34 8.21
C ALA A 62 2.93 -8.54 7.54
N GLN A 63 2.98 -9.22 6.40
CA GLN A 63 4.21 -9.39 5.62
C GLN A 63 4.76 -8.07 5.06
N LEU A 64 3.87 -7.15 4.63
CA LEU A 64 4.27 -5.82 4.18
C LEU A 64 4.86 -5.02 5.33
N MET A 65 4.17 -4.98 6.48
CA MET A 65 4.63 -4.32 7.69
C MET A 65 6.01 -4.84 8.14
N ALA A 66 6.21 -6.16 8.12
CA ALA A 66 7.50 -6.77 8.47
C ALA A 66 8.64 -6.40 7.51
N ARG A 67 8.35 -6.18 6.22
CA ARG A 67 9.34 -5.73 5.23
C ARG A 67 9.69 -4.25 5.36
N SER A 68 8.71 -3.41 5.70
CA SER A 68 8.92 -1.98 5.96
C SER A 68 9.47 -1.69 7.36
N ALA A 69 9.49 -2.67 8.26
CA ALA A 69 10.09 -2.54 9.60
C ALA A 69 11.63 -2.35 9.59
N GLY A 70 12.27 -2.34 8.41
CA GLY A 70 13.64 -1.87 8.23
C GLY A 70 13.79 -0.34 8.18
N THR A 71 12.70 0.43 8.25
CA THR A 71 12.68 1.91 8.27
C THR A 71 11.64 2.47 9.23
N VAL A 72 11.46 1.84 10.40
CA VAL A 72 10.75 2.52 11.50
C VAL A 72 11.71 3.59 12.01
N ASP A 73 11.68 4.77 11.38
CA ASP A 73 12.06 5.99 12.07
C ASP A 73 11.03 6.17 13.19
N ASP A 74 11.45 5.71 14.37
CA ASP A 74 10.87 5.97 15.67
C ASP A 74 11.04 7.48 15.95
N ASP A 75 10.17 8.34 15.39
CA ASP A 75 10.01 9.72 15.87
C ASP A 75 8.68 10.34 15.40
N ALA A 76 7.70 10.31 16.30
CA ALA A 76 6.92 11.49 16.63
C ALA A 76 6.24 11.21 17.98
N ALA A 77 6.92 11.65 19.03
CA ALA A 77 6.40 11.75 20.38
C ALA A 77 4.94 12.23 20.37
N VAL A 78 4.03 11.39 20.88
CA VAL A 78 2.77 11.86 21.42
C VAL A 78 3.10 12.48 22.77
N GLU A 79 3.60 13.72 22.73
CA GLU A 79 3.62 14.59 23.90
C GLU A 79 2.19 15.14 24.06
N GLU A 80 1.42 14.60 25.01
CA GLU A 80 0.20 15.26 25.48
C GLU A 80 0.60 16.57 26.20
N PRO A 81 0.04 17.74 25.83
CA PRO A 81 0.23 18.93 26.64
C PRO A 81 -0.62 18.80 27.91
N ALA A 82 0.03 18.99 29.06
CA ALA A 82 -0.61 19.09 30.35
C ALA A 82 -1.66 20.22 30.38
N ALA A 83 -2.86 19.90 30.85
CA ALA A 83 -3.81 20.84 31.45
C ALA A 83 -4.56 20.14 32.59
#